data_AF-A0A7Y4RP53-F1
#
_entry.id   AF-A0A7Y4RP53-F1
#
_cell.length_a   1.000
_cell.length_b   1.000
_cell.length_c   1.000
_cell.angle_alpha   90.00
_cell.angle_beta   90.00
_cell.angle_gamma   90.00
#
_symmetry.space_group_name_H-M   'P 1'
#
loop_
_entity.id
_entity.type
_entity.pdbx_description
1 polymer ?
#
loop_
_entity_poly.entity_id
_entity_poly.type
_entity_poly.pdbx_seq_one_letter_code
_entity_poly.pdbx_strand_id
1 'polypeptide(L)'
;MAASLSWQVRMPHNLPPSADRSPVTAPRSLTDRVRDRVMEAGLALDRRIGPGDRKSRRPRPTRLGMPAASRHAPSEATREAQSLRRVYRELRATYQRHRRTTGRPPVPELREAVHAFKRGPSLTSLVGIAEFLEDRSLLAW
;
A
#
# COMPACT_ATOMS: atom_id res chain seq x y z
N MET A 1 22.17 68.57 -41.35
CA MET A 1 20.79 68.32 -40.86
C MET A 1 20.64 66.82 -40.64
N ALA A 2 19.89 66.48 -39.57
CA ALA A 2 19.51 65.17 -39.01
C ALA A 2 19.49 63.95 -39.96
N ALA A 3 19.62 62.69 -39.52
CA ALA A 3 19.05 62.14 -38.30
C ALA A 3 19.70 60.80 -37.89
N SER A 4 19.66 60.55 -36.58
CA SER A 4 19.77 59.25 -35.91
C SER A 4 18.90 58.19 -36.57
N LEU A 5 19.42 56.95 -36.66
CA LEU A 5 18.57 55.77 -36.58
C LEU A 5 19.20 54.74 -35.64
N SER A 6 18.50 54.65 -34.52
CA SER A 6 18.56 53.74 -33.41
C SER A 6 18.74 52.27 -33.78
N TRP A 7 19.55 51.62 -32.95
CA TRP A 7 19.79 50.19 -32.86
C TRP A 7 18.50 49.46 -32.47
N GLN A 8 17.94 48.64 -33.36
CA GLN A 8 16.93 47.65 -33.00
C GLN A 8 17.51 46.26 -33.23
N VAL A 9 18.09 45.73 -32.16
CA VAL A 9 18.43 44.32 -31.98
C VAL A 9 17.12 43.54 -31.94
N ARG A 10 16.80 42.90 -33.07
CA ARG A 10 15.67 42.00 -33.19
C ARG A 10 16.10 40.64 -32.63
N MET A 11 15.91 40.46 -31.32
CA MET A 11 16.13 39.16 -30.67
C MET A 11 15.12 38.13 -31.23
N PRO A 12 15.57 36.92 -31.62
CA PRO A 12 14.67 35.83 -31.92
C PRO A 12 13.88 35.46 -30.66
N HIS A 13 12.56 35.42 -30.79
CA HIS A 13 11.64 34.98 -29.75
C HIS A 13 11.89 33.48 -29.51
N ASN A 14 12.78 33.19 -28.57
CA ASN A 14 13.01 31.86 -28.04
C ASN A 14 11.76 31.49 -27.22
N LEU A 15 10.74 30.96 -27.91
CA LEU A 15 9.60 30.31 -27.28
C LEU A 15 10.17 29.20 -26.39
N PRO A 16 9.89 29.18 -25.07
CA PRO A 16 10.29 28.06 -24.26
C PRO A 16 9.65 26.80 -24.86
N PRO A 17 10.38 25.68 -24.95
CA PRO A 17 9.79 24.43 -25.36
C PRO A 17 8.62 24.17 -24.43
N SER A 18 7.45 23.90 -25.02
CA SER A 18 6.32 23.31 -24.32
C SER A 18 6.87 22.34 -23.32
N ALA A 19 6.64 22.62 -22.03
CA ALA A 19 6.78 21.64 -21.00
C ALA A 19 5.80 20.53 -21.38
N ASP A 20 6.29 19.58 -22.17
CA ASP A 20 5.92 18.19 -22.11
C ASP A 20 6.26 17.73 -20.70
N ARG A 21 5.45 18.23 -19.76
CA ARG A 21 5.19 17.58 -18.49
C ARG A 21 4.30 16.40 -18.85
N SER A 22 4.88 15.44 -19.57
CA SER A 22 4.76 14.05 -19.20
C SER A 22 4.68 14.03 -17.67
N PRO A 23 3.59 13.52 -17.07
CA PRO A 23 3.54 13.38 -15.63
C PRO A 23 4.68 12.42 -15.29
N VAL A 24 5.84 12.98 -14.96
CA VAL A 24 6.80 12.34 -14.08
C VAL A 24 5.96 12.05 -12.87
N THR A 25 5.43 10.83 -12.81
CA THR A 25 4.79 10.27 -11.65
C THR A 25 5.85 10.41 -10.57
N ALA A 26 5.71 11.45 -9.76
CA ALA A 26 6.56 11.63 -8.59
C ALA A 26 6.59 10.28 -7.87
N PRO A 27 7.76 9.85 -7.38
CA PRO A 27 7.83 8.60 -6.62
C PRO A 27 6.76 8.67 -5.54
N ARG A 28 5.73 7.82 -5.65
CA ARG A 28 4.61 7.84 -4.72
C ARG A 28 5.18 7.66 -3.32
N SER A 29 4.75 8.53 -2.39
CA SER A 29 5.24 8.47 -1.02
C SER A 29 5.02 7.05 -0.46
N LEU A 30 5.89 6.59 0.44
CA LEU A 30 5.72 5.27 1.06
C LEU A 30 4.32 5.13 1.66
N THR A 31 3.83 6.19 2.30
CA THR A 31 2.47 6.27 2.85
C THR A 31 1.40 6.00 1.78
N ASP A 32 1.53 6.59 0.59
CA ASP A 32 0.58 6.38 -0.52
C ASP A 32 0.65 4.93 -1.03
N ARG A 33 1.85 4.36 -1.21
CA ARG A 33 2.00 2.96 -1.64
C ARG A 33 1.43 1.98 -0.61
N VAL A 34 1.66 2.23 0.68
CA VAL A 34 1.07 1.44 1.77
C VAL A 34 -0.45 1.57 1.75
N ARG A 35 -0.99 2.78 1.55
CA ARG A 35 -2.44 3.03 1.47
C ARG A 35 -3.06 2.29 0.28
N ASP A 36 -2.47 2.40 -0.90
CA ASP A 36 -2.87 1.68 -2.10
C ASP A 36 -2.91 0.17 -1.85
N ARG A 37 -1.87 -0.37 -1.19
CA ARG A 37 -1.79 -1.79 -0.86
C ARG A 37 -2.85 -2.23 0.15
N VAL A 38 -3.19 -1.40 1.13
CA VAL A 38 -4.29 -1.65 2.08
C VAL A 38 -5.64 -1.65 1.36
N MET A 39 -5.86 -0.71 0.44
CA MET A 39 -7.08 -0.68 -0.38
C MET A 39 -7.20 -1.93 -1.25
N GLU A 40 -6.13 -2.32 -1.94
CA GLU A 40 -6.07 -3.54 -2.76
C GLU A 40 -6.32 -4.80 -1.91
N ALA A 41 -5.73 -4.86 -0.72
CA ALA A 41 -5.95 -5.95 0.24
C ALA A 41 -7.42 -6.05 0.67
N GLY A 42 -8.10 -4.91 0.84
CA GLY A 42 -9.53 -4.83 1.12
C GLY A 42 -10.40 -5.34 -0.02
N LEU A 43 -10.14 -4.88 -1.24
CA LEU A 43 -10.83 -5.37 -2.45
C LEU A 43 -10.65 -6.89 -2.62
N ALA A 44 -9.46 -7.41 -2.33
CA ALA A 44 -9.18 -8.84 -2.39
C ALA A 44 -9.89 -9.64 -1.28
N LEU A 45 -10.23 -9.03 -0.14
CA LEU A 45 -11.07 -9.66 0.89
C LEU A 45 -12.53 -9.68 0.46
N ASP A 46 -13.04 -8.58 -0.11
CA ASP A 46 -14.42 -8.51 -0.61
C ASP A 46 -14.68 -9.56 -1.71
N ARG A 47 -13.71 -9.78 -2.61
CA ARG A 47 -13.80 -10.83 -3.65
C ARG A 47 -13.96 -12.25 -3.09
N ARG A 48 -13.36 -12.56 -1.92
CA ARG A 48 -13.49 -13.87 -1.25
C ARG A 48 -14.81 -14.07 -0.53
N ILE A 49 -15.45 -12.98 -0.10
CA ILE A 49 -16.77 -13.03 0.56
C ILE A 49 -17.89 -13.10 -0.50
N GLY A 50 -17.59 -12.74 -1.74
CA GLY A 50 -18.49 -12.85 -2.88
C GLY A 50 -19.01 -14.29 -3.13
N PRO A 51 -20.15 -14.43 -3.82
CA PRO A 51 -20.87 -15.70 -3.99
C PRO A 51 -20.12 -16.78 -4.80
N GLY A 52 -18.93 -16.50 -5.32
CA GLY A 52 -18.17 -17.40 -6.19
C GLY A 52 -17.34 -18.48 -5.46
N ASP A 53 -17.04 -18.34 -4.17
CA ASP A 53 -16.07 -19.20 -3.48
C ASP A 53 -16.71 -20.38 -2.70
N ARG A 54 -17.81 -20.93 -3.23
CA ARG A 54 -18.45 -22.16 -2.71
C ARG A 54 -18.18 -23.40 -3.58
N LYS A 55 -17.37 -23.29 -4.62
CA LYS A 55 -17.21 -24.35 -5.62
C LYS A 55 -15.98 -25.22 -5.31
N SER A 56 -16.05 -26.03 -4.24
CA SER A 56 -15.29 -27.31 -4.11
C SER A 56 -15.33 -27.97 -2.72
N ARG A 57 -16.17 -27.55 -1.77
CA ARG A 57 -16.40 -28.38 -0.57
C ARG A 57 -17.40 -29.47 -0.89
N ARG A 58 -16.87 -30.66 -1.17
CA ARG A 58 -17.58 -31.96 -1.23
C ARG A 58 -18.76 -31.99 -0.24
N PRO A 59 -19.95 -32.45 -0.65
CA PRO A 59 -21.07 -32.62 0.27
C PRO A 59 -20.70 -33.70 1.29
N ARG A 60 -20.51 -33.30 2.55
CA ARG A 60 -20.48 -34.22 3.69
C ARG A 60 -21.92 -34.31 4.20
N PRO A 61 -22.54 -35.50 4.30
CA PRO A 61 -23.93 -35.61 4.71
C PRO A 61 -24.11 -35.20 6.17
N THR A 62 -25.01 -34.22 6.33
CA THR A 62 -25.89 -33.84 7.43
C THR A 62 -25.76 -34.59 8.76
N ARG A 63 -25.43 -33.84 9.82
CA ARG A 63 -26.12 -33.99 11.11
C ARG A 63 -26.55 -32.61 11.63
N LEU A 64 -27.87 -32.43 11.62
CA LEU A 64 -28.70 -31.72 12.59
C LEU A 64 -28.23 -30.36 13.12
N GLY A 65 -28.94 -29.32 12.67
CA GLY A 65 -29.43 -28.24 13.54
C GLY A 65 -28.40 -27.26 14.09
N MET A 66 -28.15 -26.18 13.36
CA MET A 66 -27.88 -24.85 13.96
C MET A 66 -28.51 -23.78 13.07
N PRO A 67 -29.20 -22.77 13.65
CA PRO A 67 -29.72 -21.65 12.89
C PRO A 67 -28.57 -20.92 12.22
N ALA A 68 -28.77 -20.59 10.95
CA ALA A 68 -27.83 -19.83 10.14
C ALA A 68 -27.43 -18.56 10.89
N ALA A 69 -26.23 -18.57 11.48
CA ALA A 69 -25.62 -17.39 12.07
C ALA A 69 -25.68 -16.28 11.03
N SER A 70 -26.41 -15.21 11.35
CA SER A 70 -26.47 -13.97 10.60
C SER A 70 -25.10 -13.67 10.06
N ARG A 71 -24.97 -13.72 8.73
CA ARG A 71 -23.81 -13.21 8.02
C ARG A 71 -23.85 -11.70 8.17
N HIS A 72 -23.47 -11.20 9.33
CA HIS A 72 -23.21 -9.79 9.51
C HIS A 72 -22.14 -9.44 8.49
N ALA A 73 -22.52 -8.64 7.49
CA ALA A 73 -21.57 -8.00 6.63
C ALA A 73 -20.56 -7.30 7.55
N PRO A 74 -19.26 -7.60 7.46
CA PRO A 74 -18.27 -6.93 8.28
C PRO A 74 -18.45 -5.43 8.06
N SER A 75 -18.63 -4.68 9.16
CA SER A 75 -18.70 -3.22 9.11
C SER A 75 -17.43 -2.68 8.45
N GLU A 76 -17.52 -1.54 7.78
CA GLU A 76 -16.41 -0.95 7.06
C GLU A 76 -15.12 -0.86 7.91
N ALA A 77 -15.25 -0.46 9.18
CA ALA A 77 -14.15 -0.44 10.15
C ALA A 77 -13.51 -1.83 10.39
N THR A 78 -14.30 -2.91 10.42
CA THR A 78 -13.75 -4.27 10.54
C THR A 78 -13.08 -4.74 9.26
N ARG A 79 -13.53 -4.29 8.07
CA ARG A 79 -12.87 -4.57 6.80
C ARG A 79 -11.53 -3.87 6.73
N GLU A 80 -11.46 -2.59 7.05
CA GLU A 80 -10.22 -1.82 7.09
C GLU A 80 -9.20 -2.46 8.04
N ALA A 81 -9.62 -2.83 9.26
CA ALA A 81 -8.77 -3.53 10.21
C ALA A 81 -8.26 -4.89 9.68
N GLN A 82 -9.08 -5.62 8.91
CA GLN A 82 -8.67 -6.87 8.25
C GLN A 82 -7.67 -6.62 7.12
N SER A 83 -7.88 -5.60 6.31
CA SER A 83 -6.96 -5.18 5.24
C SER A 83 -5.60 -4.80 5.81
N LEU A 84 -5.58 -3.97 6.86
CA LEU A 84 -4.37 -3.61 7.59
C LEU A 84 -3.64 -4.85 8.13
N ARG A 85 -4.37 -5.78 8.77
CA ARG A 85 -3.80 -7.04 9.27
C ARG A 85 -3.25 -7.92 8.15
N ARG A 86 -3.86 -7.89 6.97
CA ARG A 86 -3.39 -8.64 5.80
C ARG A 86 -2.07 -8.08 5.29
N VAL A 87 -1.98 -6.77 5.07
CA VAL A 87 -0.72 -6.13 4.65
C VAL A 87 0.37 -6.34 5.70
N TYR A 88 0.05 -6.20 6.99
CA TYR A 88 0.99 -6.50 8.07
C TYR A 88 1.56 -7.92 7.99
N ARG A 89 0.74 -8.93 7.65
CA ARG A 89 1.22 -10.32 7.48
C ARG A 89 2.14 -10.45 6.27
N GLU A 90 1.84 -9.76 5.17
CA GLU A 90 2.71 -9.72 3.98
C GLU A 90 4.07 -9.12 4.34
N LEU A 91 4.10 -7.94 4.96
CA LEU A 91 5.32 -7.29 5.45
C LEU A 91 6.12 -8.18 6.40
N ARG A 92 5.43 -8.81 7.36
CA ARG A 92 6.05 -9.74 8.31
C ARG A 92 6.64 -10.97 7.61
N ALA A 93 5.97 -11.52 6.61
CA ALA A 93 6.47 -12.68 5.86
C ALA A 93 7.74 -12.32 5.09
N THR A 94 7.76 -11.16 4.43
CA THR A 94 8.94 -10.61 3.75
C THR A 94 10.11 -10.45 4.72
N TYR A 95 9.86 -9.83 5.88
CA TYR A 95 10.87 -9.67 6.91
C TYR A 95 11.40 -10.99 7.45
N GLN A 96 10.51 -11.95 7.72
CA GLN A 96 10.90 -13.28 8.21
C GLN A 96 11.74 -14.05 7.18
N ARG A 97 11.40 -13.94 5.90
CA ARG A 97 12.19 -14.55 4.81
C ARG A 97 13.59 -13.95 4.77
N HIS A 98 13.70 -12.62 4.79
CA HIS A 98 14.98 -11.93 4.84
C HIS A 98 15.78 -12.28 6.11
N ARG A 99 15.12 -12.40 7.26
CA ARG A 99 15.79 -12.79 8.50
C ARG A 99 16.35 -14.21 8.43
N ARG A 100 15.62 -15.14 7.80
CA ARG A 100 16.10 -16.52 7.59
C ARG A 100 17.34 -16.56 6.71
N THR A 101 17.44 -15.68 5.70
CA THR A 101 18.60 -15.63 4.81
C THR A 101 19.79 -14.92 5.44
N THR A 102 19.56 -13.88 6.26
CA THR A 102 20.64 -13.06 6.83
C THR A 102 21.05 -13.43 8.26
N GLY A 103 20.26 -14.23 8.98
CA GLY A 103 20.53 -14.62 10.37
C GLY A 103 20.48 -13.47 11.39
N ARG A 104 20.10 -12.25 10.98
CA ARG A 104 20.20 -11.06 11.84
C ARG A 104 19.16 -11.05 12.97
N PRO A 105 19.50 -10.51 14.15
CA PRO A 105 18.55 -10.31 15.24
C PRO A 105 17.50 -9.24 14.89
N PRO A 106 16.31 -9.30 15.51
CA PRO A 106 15.26 -8.31 15.30
C PRO A 106 15.65 -6.94 15.85
N VAL A 107 15.47 -5.89 15.04
CA VAL A 107 15.79 -4.50 15.40
C VAL A 107 14.74 -3.95 16.38
N PRO A 108 15.14 -3.22 17.43
CA PRO A 108 14.23 -2.68 18.43
C PRO A 108 13.17 -1.73 17.85
N GLU A 109 13.53 -0.86 16.90
CA GLU A 109 12.59 0.08 16.23
C GLU A 109 11.42 -0.65 15.55
N LEU A 110 11.72 -1.76 14.85
CA LEU A 110 10.68 -2.61 14.27
C LEU A 110 9.79 -3.23 15.34
N ARG A 111 10.32 -3.57 16.52
CA ARG A 111 9.52 -4.14 17.62
C ARG A 111 8.53 -3.11 18.16
N GLU A 112 8.93 -1.84 18.27
CA GLU A 112 8.06 -0.75 18.70
C GLU A 112 6.93 -0.51 17.71
N ALA A 113 7.24 -0.39 16.41
CA ALA A 113 6.24 -0.22 15.37
C ALA A 113 5.25 -1.41 15.31
N VAL A 114 5.75 -2.64 15.45
CA VAL A 114 4.92 -3.86 15.55
C VAL A 114 4.06 -3.84 16.81
N HIS A 115 4.58 -3.37 17.93
CA HIS A 115 3.85 -3.29 19.18
C HIS A 115 2.75 -2.24 19.13
N ALA A 116 3.03 -1.07 18.54
CA ALA A 116 2.03 -0.03 18.26
C ALA A 116 0.90 -0.59 17.38
N PHE A 117 1.24 -1.28 16.29
CA PHE A 117 0.25 -1.91 15.41
C PHE A 117 -0.61 -2.97 16.14
N LYS A 118 -0.03 -3.74 17.06
CA LYS A 118 -0.77 -4.72 17.86
C LYS A 118 -1.73 -4.10 18.86
N ARG A 119 -1.39 -2.94 19.42
CA ARG A 119 -2.24 -2.18 20.34
C ARG A 119 -3.40 -1.50 19.61
N GLY A 120 -3.12 -0.92 18.44
CA GLY A 120 -4.11 -0.26 17.59
C GLY A 120 -3.69 -0.38 16.13
N PRO A 121 -4.30 -1.27 15.34
CA PRO A 121 -3.94 -1.42 13.93
C PRO A 121 -4.32 -0.13 13.20
N SER A 122 -3.30 0.60 12.75
CA SER A 122 -3.45 1.88 12.06
C SER A 122 -2.51 1.92 10.85
N LEU A 123 -2.83 2.80 9.89
CA LEU A 123 -1.98 3.04 8.74
C LEU A 123 -0.59 3.52 9.17
N THR A 124 -0.52 4.47 10.12
CA THR A 124 0.74 5.06 10.60
C THR A 124 1.68 4.02 11.20
N SER A 125 1.17 3.10 12.05
CA SER A 125 2.01 2.03 12.60
C SER A 125 2.47 1.05 11.52
N LEU A 126 1.71 0.90 10.44
CA LEU A 126 2.07 0.04 9.32
C LEU A 126 3.11 0.70 8.40
N VAL A 127 3.04 2.02 8.21
CA VAL A 127 4.04 2.83 7.51
C VAL A 127 5.39 2.72 8.21
N GLY A 128 5.48 2.84 9.54
CA GLY A 128 6.76 2.68 10.24
C GLY A 128 7.38 1.28 10.09
N ILE A 129 6.56 0.23 9.95
CA ILE A 129 7.05 -1.12 9.62
C ILE A 129 7.53 -1.19 8.17
N ALA A 130 6.80 -0.55 7.25
CA ALA A 130 7.13 -0.52 5.84
C ALA A 130 8.40 0.29 5.57
N GLU A 131 8.62 1.39 6.27
CA GLU A 131 9.80 2.26 6.17
C GLU A 131 11.06 1.47 6.49
N PHE A 132 11.04 0.74 7.61
CA PHE A 132 12.14 -0.16 7.98
C PHE A 132 12.44 -1.24 6.91
N LEU A 133 11.42 -1.69 6.17
CA LEU A 133 11.59 -2.67 5.10
C LEU A 133 12.05 -2.01 3.79
N GLU A 134 11.63 -0.77 3.53
CA GLU A 134 12.08 0.06 2.41
C GLU A 134 13.56 0.40 2.51
N ASP A 135 14.02 0.83 3.70
CA ASP A 135 15.43 1.14 3.96
C ASP A 135 16.37 -0.04 3.69
N ARG A 136 15.84 -1.26 3.76
CA ARG A 136 16.57 -2.50 3.46
C ARG A 136 16.29 -3.04 2.05
N SER A 137 15.56 -2.29 1.23
CA SER A 137 15.11 -2.66 -0.10
C SER A 137 14.40 -4.02 -0.15
N LEU A 138 13.66 -4.34 0.92
CA LEU A 138 12.91 -5.59 1.06
C LEU A 138 11.49 -5.50 0.52
N LEU A 139 10.99 -4.28 0.29
CA LEU A 139 9.72 -4.06 -0.37
C LEU A 139 9.89 -4.23 -1.88
N ALA A 140 9.05 -5.08 -2.47
CA ALA A 140 9.05 -5.40 -3.89
C ALA A 140 8.03 -4.57 -4.69
N TRP A 141 7.37 -3.60 -4.05
CA TRP A 141 6.28 -2.80 -4.61
C TRP A 141 6.44 -1.32 -4.28
#